data_AF-A0A1N7RY67-F1
#
_entry.id   AF-A0A1N7RY67-F1
#
_cell.length_a   1.000
_cell.length_b   1.000
_cell.length_c   1.000
_cell.angle_alpha   90.00
_cell.angle_beta   90.00
_cell.angle_gamma   90.00
#
_symmetry.space_group_name_H-M   'P 1'
#
loop_
_entity.id
_entity.type
_entity.pdbx_description
1 polymer ?
#
loop_
_entity_poly.entity_id
_entity_poly.type
_entity_poly.pdbx_seq_one_letter_code
_entity_poly.pdbx_strand_id
1 'polypeptide(L)'
;MNPHFRRDGDLPRRVPARAYGRLDHIEWPSDGGTVALLAFDLIDADWLVNTGLNDARFNIDDRSASELAWQKWWLSASNLPLPISNPFEDAPLYRLEVELPVRGHWFGFPPLPDPRNTVAFSAAVRDLEAVWFEFTVATDVQGGYAANLYPALFSNPVPVFVRGKMPTAEEGRALSGIFSLASLPAISTGTLKQLLSAAAATYLAAYDVGQGNANALLAVRQTLHPLPTLYYDLGAGVYRNKHTTPTQLVFCFTESPSIILSHWDADHWAGTYATQVAGVYPALSRVWVAPYQIVGPVHIAFAYDVICAGGAFFTYCAPPGSPATAYLADGKQLAFSLGTGMDRNGSGIVLAVEHTAHPSPRSWILTGDCDYQYSMPQLTSVPPVAMVAPHHGAKLLSTTVVPPPHPVGSYCRLVYSFGAGNAHGKTNVRHPTSQGVTAHDAAGWDHGVWSLSTPGTPFPGADVLATSEHLPGVARGGALVGWDAAPVPLGAPCGAHCTTAPTQS
;
A
#
# COMPACT_ATOMS: atom_id res chain seq x y z
N MET A 1 9.02 14.15 -12.19
CA MET A 1 9.07 13.53 -10.86
C MET A 1 9.17 14.54 -9.73
N ASN A 2 8.14 14.52 -8.87
CA ASN A 2 8.13 15.29 -7.64
C ASN A 2 9.30 14.91 -6.71
N PRO A 3 10.00 15.88 -6.08
CA PRO A 3 11.14 15.55 -5.24
C PRO A 3 10.80 14.77 -3.95
N HIS A 4 9.52 14.64 -3.56
CA HIS A 4 9.09 13.79 -2.45
C HIS A 4 9.31 12.29 -2.74
N PHE A 5 9.32 11.91 -4.02
CA PHE A 5 9.48 10.51 -4.45
C PHE A 5 10.92 10.14 -4.78
N ARG A 6 11.85 11.12 -4.80
CA ARG A 6 13.25 10.86 -5.12
C ARG A 6 13.90 10.03 -4.02
N ARG A 7 14.60 8.97 -4.44
CA ARG A 7 15.43 8.13 -3.56
C ARG A 7 16.78 8.78 -3.25
N ASP A 8 17.35 9.48 -4.24
CA ASP A 8 18.66 10.10 -4.15
C ASP A 8 18.55 11.58 -3.74
N GLY A 9 19.11 11.90 -2.58
CA GLY A 9 19.30 13.27 -2.10
C GLY A 9 18.37 13.65 -0.96
N ASP A 10 18.94 13.79 0.24
CA ASP A 10 18.40 14.67 1.28
C ASP A 10 18.61 16.12 0.81
N LEU A 11 17.88 16.55 -0.21
CA LEU A 11 17.84 17.98 -0.53
C LEU A 11 17.20 18.65 0.69
N PRO A 12 17.88 19.61 1.34
CA PRO A 12 17.30 20.33 2.46
C PRO A 12 16.06 21.06 1.96
N ARG A 13 14.89 20.48 2.23
CA ARG A 13 13.61 21.12 1.98
C ARG A 13 13.31 22.03 3.16
N ARG A 14 12.87 23.24 2.85
CA ARG A 14 12.38 24.18 3.84
C ARG A 14 11.18 23.55 4.54
N VAL A 15 11.23 23.46 5.87
CA VAL A 15 10.06 23.09 6.68
C VAL A 15 8.95 24.10 6.39
N PRO A 16 7.75 23.66 5.96
CA PRO A 16 6.64 24.58 5.70
C PRO A 16 6.22 25.23 7.01
N ALA A 17 5.96 26.54 7.04
CA ALA A 17 5.43 27.18 8.25
C ALA A 17 3.96 26.78 8.50
N ARG A 18 3.23 26.54 7.40
CA ARG A 18 1.83 26.15 7.39
C ARG A 18 1.60 25.06 6.34
N ALA A 19 0.83 24.04 6.69
CA ALA A 19 0.53 22.94 5.77
C ALA A 19 -0.92 22.47 5.91
N TYR A 20 -1.52 22.05 4.79
CA TYR A 20 -2.76 21.28 4.83
C TYR A 20 -2.41 19.80 4.81
N GLY A 21 -3.07 19.02 5.66
CA GLY A 21 -2.81 17.60 5.81
C GLY A 21 -4.07 16.76 5.83
N ARG A 22 -3.96 15.54 5.31
CA ARG A 22 -5.00 14.51 5.40
C ARG A 22 -4.42 13.29 6.09
N LEU A 23 -5.21 12.63 6.94
CA LEU A 23 -4.76 11.39 7.56
C LEU A 23 -4.46 10.36 6.47
N ASP A 24 -3.26 9.80 6.56
CA ASP A 24 -2.80 8.69 5.76
C ASP A 24 -2.91 7.39 6.53
N HIS A 25 -2.31 7.35 7.72
CA HIS A 25 -2.15 6.13 8.49
C HIS A 25 -2.40 6.39 9.98
N ILE A 26 -3.00 5.42 10.66
CA ILE A 26 -3.14 5.40 12.11
C ILE A 26 -2.64 4.07 12.66
N GLU A 27 -1.65 4.13 13.55
CA GLU A 27 -1.26 2.96 14.34
C GLU A 27 -1.83 3.12 15.75
N TRP A 28 -2.70 2.19 16.10
CA TRP A 28 -3.30 2.13 17.42
C TRP A 28 -2.40 1.36 18.40
N PRO A 29 -2.24 1.80 19.65
CA PRO A 29 -1.45 1.05 20.60
C PRO A 29 -2.03 -0.35 20.86
N SER A 30 -1.14 -1.34 20.97
CA SER A 30 -1.50 -2.66 21.53
C SER A 30 -2.10 -2.54 22.93
N ASP A 31 -2.87 -3.54 23.35
CA ASP A 31 -3.73 -3.55 24.54
C ASP A 31 -3.13 -2.83 25.76
N GLY A 32 -3.69 -1.65 26.09
CA GLY A 32 -3.30 -0.85 27.26
C GLY A 32 -2.38 0.35 26.99
N GLY A 33 -1.89 0.55 25.76
CA GLY A 33 -1.11 1.75 25.45
C GLY A 33 -1.97 3.03 25.42
N THR A 34 -1.32 4.16 25.69
CA THR A 34 -1.99 5.46 25.91
C THR A 34 -1.82 6.44 24.76
N VAL A 35 -1.06 6.08 23.73
CA VAL A 35 -0.64 6.95 22.63
C VAL A 35 -0.87 6.24 21.30
N ALA A 36 -1.52 6.92 20.36
CA ALA A 36 -1.65 6.51 18.97
C ALA A 36 -0.68 7.31 18.10
N LEU A 37 -0.14 6.68 17.06
CA LEU A 37 0.63 7.35 16.02
C LEU A 37 -0.34 7.71 14.89
N LEU A 38 -0.39 8.99 14.54
CA LEU A 38 -1.09 9.48 13.37
C LEU A 38 -0.08 9.96 12.36
N ALA A 39 -0.26 9.57 11.11
CA ALA A 39 0.54 10.04 9.99
C ALA A 39 -0.34 10.79 9.00
N PHE A 40 0.10 11.99 8.60
CA PHE A 40 -0.60 12.86 7.68
C PHE A 40 0.23 13.09 6.42
N ASP A 41 -0.39 12.96 5.26
CA ASP A 41 0.17 13.49 4.02
C ASP A 41 -0.09 14.98 3.95
N LEU A 42 0.99 15.76 3.79
CA LEU A 42 0.95 17.20 3.82
C LEU A 42 1.28 17.82 2.46
N ILE A 43 0.68 18.98 2.22
CA ILE A 43 1.14 19.95 1.22
C ILE A 43 1.36 21.32 1.87
N ASP A 44 2.41 22.03 1.45
CA ASP A 44 2.66 23.41 1.87
C ASP A 44 1.47 24.32 1.49
N ALA A 45 0.85 24.93 2.51
CA ALA A 45 -0.35 25.72 2.36
C ALA A 45 -0.08 27.03 1.61
N ASP A 46 1.09 27.63 1.82
CA ASP A 46 1.44 28.91 1.19
C ASP A 46 1.81 28.69 -0.28
N TRP A 47 2.45 27.55 -0.60
CA TRP A 47 2.63 27.14 -1.99
C TRP A 47 1.27 26.95 -2.68
N LEU A 48 0.34 26.26 -2.04
CA LEU A 48 -0.97 25.96 -2.63
C LEU A 48 -1.76 27.24 -2.91
N VAL A 49 -1.83 28.15 -1.94
CA VAL A 49 -2.49 29.46 -2.11
C VAL A 49 -1.84 30.27 -3.24
N ASN A 50 -0.51 30.40 -3.25
CA ASN A 50 0.19 31.20 -4.27
C ASN A 50 0.07 30.58 -5.68
N THR A 51 0.07 29.25 -5.77
CA THR A 51 -0.12 28.54 -7.04
C THR A 51 -1.54 28.71 -7.53
N GLY A 52 -2.54 28.61 -6.64
CA GLY A 52 -3.96 28.83 -6.96
C GLY A 52 -4.28 30.20 -7.56
N LEU A 53 -3.48 31.23 -7.27
CA LEU A 53 -3.62 32.56 -7.88
C LEU A 53 -3.30 32.57 -9.39
N ASN A 54 -2.42 31.68 -9.84
CA ASN A 54 -1.93 31.64 -11.23
C ASN A 54 -2.41 30.40 -12.00
N ASP A 55 -2.84 29.37 -11.27
CA ASP A 55 -3.32 28.11 -11.81
C ASP A 55 -4.64 27.73 -11.14
N ALA A 56 -5.73 27.94 -11.88
CA ALA A 56 -7.08 27.69 -11.39
C ALA A 56 -7.29 26.25 -10.89
N ARG A 57 -6.50 25.26 -11.36
CA ARG A 57 -6.54 23.88 -10.86
C ARG A 57 -6.31 23.77 -9.36
N PHE A 58 -5.50 24.67 -8.80
CA PHE A 58 -5.12 24.69 -7.39
C PHE A 58 -5.83 25.78 -6.58
N ASN A 59 -6.81 26.47 -7.16
CA ASN A 59 -7.53 27.53 -6.48
C ASN A 59 -8.44 26.96 -5.39
N ILE A 60 -8.06 27.16 -4.12
CA ILE A 60 -8.83 26.69 -2.96
C ILE A 60 -10.02 27.60 -2.62
N ASP A 61 -10.05 28.82 -3.16
CA ASP A 61 -11.11 29.80 -2.94
C ASP A 61 -12.25 29.68 -3.97
N ASP A 62 -12.03 28.99 -5.10
CA ASP A 62 -13.04 28.74 -6.13
C ASP A 62 -12.99 27.28 -6.61
N ARG A 63 -13.75 26.43 -5.92
CA ARG A 63 -13.87 25.00 -6.23
C ARG A 63 -14.40 24.76 -7.65
N SER A 64 -15.40 25.51 -8.10
CA SER A 64 -16.01 25.28 -9.41
C SER A 64 -15.05 25.63 -10.54
N ALA A 65 -14.26 26.70 -10.38
CA ALA A 65 -13.19 27.01 -11.31
C ALA A 65 -12.09 25.93 -11.32
N SER A 66 -11.71 25.41 -10.15
CA SER A 66 -10.73 24.31 -10.03
C SER A 66 -11.19 23.03 -10.73
N GLU A 67 -12.42 22.58 -10.48
CA GLU A 67 -12.99 21.40 -11.13
C GLU A 67 -13.01 21.54 -12.66
N LEU A 68 -13.44 22.71 -13.16
CA LEU A 68 -13.44 22.99 -14.59
C LEU A 68 -12.02 23.04 -15.19
N ALA A 69 -11.04 23.58 -14.45
CA ALA A 69 -9.66 23.64 -14.89
C ALA A 69 -9.03 22.25 -15.00
N TRP A 70 -9.31 21.36 -14.04
CA TRP A 70 -8.87 19.96 -14.10
C TRP A 70 -9.48 19.21 -15.28
N GLN A 71 -10.78 19.39 -15.56
CA GLN A 71 -11.42 18.80 -16.74
C GLN A 71 -10.77 19.28 -18.04
N LYS A 72 -10.51 20.58 -18.17
CA LYS A 72 -9.81 21.15 -19.33
C LYS A 72 -8.40 20.59 -19.49
N TRP A 73 -7.66 20.46 -18.40
CA TRP A 73 -6.32 19.90 -18.42
C TRP A 73 -6.34 18.48 -19.00
N TRP A 74 -7.24 17.61 -18.53
CA TRP A 74 -7.35 16.24 -19.02
C TRP A 74 -7.67 16.13 -20.51
N LEU A 75 -8.59 16.98 -21.00
CA LEU A 75 -8.93 17.04 -22.43
C LEU A 75 -7.72 17.46 -23.28
N SER A 76 -6.88 18.37 -22.76
CA SER A 76 -5.67 18.81 -23.44
C SER A 76 -4.55 17.78 -23.38
N ALA A 77 -4.29 17.20 -22.21
CA ALA A 77 -3.22 16.24 -21.95
C ALA A 77 -3.35 14.99 -22.83
N SER A 78 -4.58 14.52 -23.04
CA SER A 78 -4.87 13.35 -23.89
C SER A 78 -4.42 13.48 -25.36
N ASN A 79 -4.10 14.71 -25.82
CA ASN A 79 -3.68 15.00 -27.19
C ASN A 79 -2.22 15.47 -27.32
N LEU A 80 -1.48 15.53 -26.22
CA LEU A 80 -0.08 16.01 -26.22
C LEU A 80 0.91 14.83 -26.41
N PRO A 81 2.04 15.06 -27.10
CA PRO A 81 3.13 14.09 -27.11
C PRO A 81 3.74 13.96 -25.70
N LEU A 82 4.08 12.73 -25.31
CA LEU A 82 4.75 12.46 -24.04
C LEU A 82 6.24 12.90 -24.08
N PRO A 83 6.83 13.29 -22.93
CA PRO A 83 6.21 13.39 -21.61
C PRO A 83 5.37 14.67 -21.46
N ILE A 84 4.27 14.56 -20.71
CA ILE A 84 3.43 15.71 -20.34
C ILE A 84 3.93 16.26 -19.01
N SER A 85 3.82 17.58 -18.78
CA SER A 85 4.21 18.18 -17.50
C SER A 85 3.29 17.70 -16.37
N ASN A 86 3.87 17.12 -15.31
CA ASN A 86 3.12 16.76 -14.11
C ASN A 86 2.67 18.04 -13.38
N PRO A 87 1.35 18.27 -13.16
CA PRO A 87 0.86 19.43 -12.42
C PRO A 87 1.37 19.51 -10.98
N PHE A 88 1.73 18.37 -10.39
CA PHE A 88 2.25 18.25 -9.04
C PHE A 88 3.77 18.14 -8.98
N GLU A 89 4.50 18.32 -10.09
CA GLU A 89 5.96 18.18 -10.17
C GLU A 89 6.68 18.96 -9.05
N ASP A 90 6.30 20.22 -8.86
CA ASP A 90 6.96 21.13 -7.91
C ASP A 90 6.19 21.28 -6.58
N ALA A 91 5.14 20.49 -6.37
CA ALA A 91 4.34 20.56 -5.14
C ALA A 91 5.20 20.18 -3.92
N PRO A 92 5.29 21.03 -2.87
CA PRO A 92 6.04 20.69 -1.66
C PRO A 92 5.22 19.72 -0.79
N LEU A 93 5.50 18.43 -0.94
CA LEU A 93 4.83 17.34 -0.26
C LEU A 93 5.68 16.79 0.89
N TYR A 94 5.02 16.42 1.99
CA TYR A 94 5.67 15.88 3.19
C TYR A 94 4.79 14.80 3.82
N ARG A 95 5.36 13.98 4.71
CA ARG A 95 4.60 13.22 5.71
C ARG A 95 4.87 13.79 7.09
N LEU A 96 3.84 13.94 7.90
CA LEU A 96 3.95 14.29 9.30
C LEU A 96 3.51 13.12 10.17
N GLU A 97 4.40 12.62 11.01
CA GLU A 97 4.07 11.65 12.05
C GLU A 97 4.00 12.33 13.40
N VAL A 98 2.86 12.24 14.06
CA VAL A 98 2.62 12.80 15.39
C VAL A 98 2.01 11.76 16.31
N GLU A 99 2.48 11.73 17.54
CA GLU A 99 1.99 10.83 18.57
C GLU A 99 1.06 11.59 19.51
N LEU A 100 -0.18 11.12 19.62
CA LEU A 100 -1.23 11.79 20.37
C LEU A 100 -1.83 10.85 21.43
N PRO A 101 -2.22 11.37 22.61
CA PRO A 101 -2.95 10.58 23.58
C PRO A 101 -4.26 10.04 23.00
N VAL A 102 -4.53 8.75 23.21
CA VAL A 102 -5.72 8.03 22.71
C VAL A 102 -7.04 8.72 23.10
N ARG A 103 -7.11 9.30 24.30
CA ARG A 103 -8.31 9.98 24.82
C ARG A 103 -8.27 11.50 24.65
N GLY A 104 -7.47 11.99 23.71
CA GLY A 104 -7.29 13.41 23.44
C GLY A 104 -8.32 13.97 22.45
N HIS A 105 -8.50 15.29 22.46
CA HIS A 105 -9.11 16.02 21.36
C HIS A 105 -8.01 16.37 20.36
N TRP A 106 -8.05 15.76 19.18
CA TRP A 106 -6.97 15.90 18.19
C TRP A 106 -7.30 17.02 17.23
N PHE A 107 -6.60 18.16 17.35
CA PHE A 107 -6.67 19.24 16.34
C PHE A 107 -8.10 19.72 16.03
N GLY A 108 -9.00 19.69 17.02
CA GLY A 108 -10.42 20.04 16.87
C GLY A 108 -11.33 18.90 16.40
N PHE A 109 -10.79 17.73 16.09
CA PHE A 109 -11.57 16.52 15.80
C PHE A 109 -12.13 15.89 17.08
N PRO A 110 -13.35 15.32 17.05
CA PRO A 110 -13.92 14.60 18.19
C PRO A 110 -13.04 13.43 18.65
N PRO A 111 -13.04 13.08 19.95
CA PRO A 111 -12.30 11.91 20.43
C PRO A 111 -12.76 10.62 19.74
N LEU A 112 -11.82 9.73 19.42
CA LEU A 112 -12.17 8.43 18.86
C LEU A 112 -12.89 7.55 19.91
N PRO A 113 -13.86 6.71 19.48
CA PRO A 113 -14.47 5.70 20.34
C PRO A 113 -13.45 4.69 20.89
N ASP A 114 -13.88 3.89 21.86
CA ASP A 114 -13.07 2.77 22.34
C ASP A 114 -12.86 1.75 21.18
N PRO A 115 -11.62 1.36 20.87
CA PRO A 115 -11.30 0.42 19.80
C PRO A 115 -11.94 -0.96 19.98
N ARG A 116 -12.36 -1.32 21.21
CA ARG A 116 -13.12 -2.55 21.49
C ARG A 116 -14.53 -2.50 20.89
N ASN A 117 -15.07 -1.31 20.62
CA ASN A 117 -16.26 -1.13 19.80
C ASN A 117 -15.83 -0.95 18.33
N THR A 118 -15.49 -2.06 17.68
CA THR A 118 -14.91 -2.09 16.34
C THR A 118 -15.74 -1.33 15.30
N VAL A 119 -17.08 -1.44 15.35
CA VAL A 119 -17.98 -0.74 14.41
C VAL A 119 -17.89 0.77 14.57
N ALA A 120 -18.03 1.29 15.81
CA ALA A 120 -17.95 2.72 16.06
C ALA A 120 -16.55 3.27 15.79
N PHE A 121 -15.52 2.50 16.16
CA PHE A 121 -14.13 2.86 15.94
C PHE A 121 -13.80 2.96 14.44
N SER A 122 -14.10 1.94 13.64
CA SER A 122 -13.87 1.96 12.19
C SER A 122 -14.65 3.09 11.50
N ALA A 123 -15.88 3.39 11.95
CA ALA A 123 -16.63 4.52 11.41
C ALA A 123 -15.94 5.86 11.71
N ALA A 124 -15.41 6.03 12.93
CA ALA A 124 -14.69 7.23 13.32
C ALA A 124 -13.33 7.37 12.63
N VAL A 125 -12.62 6.26 12.37
CA VAL A 125 -11.39 6.24 11.58
C VAL A 125 -11.67 6.65 10.13
N ARG A 126 -12.70 6.10 9.49
CA ARG A 126 -13.15 6.57 8.16
C ARG A 126 -13.43 8.07 8.16
N ASP A 127 -14.16 8.57 9.15
CA ASP A 127 -14.48 9.99 9.23
C ASP A 127 -13.22 10.84 9.43
N LEU A 128 -12.23 10.33 10.17
CA LEU A 128 -10.92 10.96 10.34
C LEU A 128 -10.09 10.97 9.06
N GLU A 129 -10.10 9.89 8.27
CA GLU A 129 -9.49 9.83 6.92
C GLU A 129 -10.15 10.82 5.94
N ALA A 130 -11.44 11.09 6.12
CA ALA A 130 -12.20 11.98 5.25
C ALA A 130 -11.90 13.46 5.48
N VAL A 131 -11.43 13.87 6.66
CA VAL A 131 -11.23 15.29 7.01
C VAL A 131 -9.83 15.80 6.69
N TRP A 132 -9.75 17.12 6.49
CA TRP A 132 -8.50 17.86 6.37
C TRP A 132 -8.14 18.55 7.68
N PHE A 133 -6.86 18.78 7.87
CA PHE A 133 -6.28 19.54 8.96
C PHE A 133 -5.38 20.65 8.41
N GLU A 134 -5.34 21.77 9.09
CA GLU A 134 -4.34 22.82 8.89
C GLU A 134 -3.36 22.78 10.05
N PHE A 135 -2.08 22.64 9.73
CA PHE A 135 -0.98 22.58 10.69
C PHE A 135 -0.14 23.85 10.64
N THR A 136 0.18 24.39 11.81
CA THR A 136 1.34 25.26 12.01
C THR A 136 2.52 24.39 12.41
N VAL A 137 3.63 24.49 11.68
CA VAL A 137 4.82 23.67 11.89
C VAL A 137 6.02 24.59 12.13
N ALA A 138 6.77 24.33 13.21
CA ALA A 138 8.04 25.03 13.44
C ALA A 138 9.02 24.16 14.23
N THR A 139 10.26 24.63 14.38
CA THR A 139 11.30 23.97 15.19
C THR A 139 11.05 24.11 16.70
N ASP A 140 10.26 25.10 17.10
CA ASP A 140 9.73 25.26 18.46
C ASP A 140 8.38 25.99 18.37
N VAL A 141 7.35 25.42 18.98
CA VAL A 141 6.03 26.03 19.14
C VAL A 141 5.54 25.71 20.53
N GLN A 142 5.38 26.73 21.38
CA GLN A 142 4.85 26.57 22.74
C GLN A 142 3.54 25.77 22.69
N GLY A 143 3.37 24.72 23.49
CA GLY A 143 2.12 23.93 23.50
C GLY A 143 1.77 23.23 22.18
N GLY A 144 2.73 23.08 21.25
CA GLY A 144 2.63 22.15 20.12
C GLY A 144 3.00 20.73 20.54
N TYR A 145 2.60 19.76 19.71
CA TYR A 145 3.00 18.36 19.87
C TYR A 145 4.31 18.11 19.12
N ALA A 146 5.23 17.37 19.75
CA ALA A 146 6.42 16.90 19.07
C ALA A 146 6.02 15.92 17.95
N ALA A 147 6.64 16.08 16.78
CA ALA A 147 6.34 15.31 15.60
C ALA A 147 7.60 15.13 14.73
N ASN A 148 7.52 14.20 13.79
CA ASN A 148 8.56 13.93 12.80
C ASN A 148 8.01 14.30 11.41
N LEU A 149 8.67 15.24 10.74
CA LEU A 149 8.34 15.62 9.37
C LEU A 149 9.30 14.91 8.40
N TYR A 150 8.77 14.13 7.48
CA TYR A 150 9.53 13.47 6.42
C TYR A 150 9.41 14.27 5.13
N PRO A 151 10.52 14.85 4.62
CA PRO A 151 10.52 15.62 3.38
C PRO A 151 10.29 14.79 2.11
N ALA A 152 10.57 13.48 2.17
CA ALA A 152 10.48 12.52 1.08
C ALA A 152 10.28 11.10 1.64
N LEU A 153 9.83 10.17 0.78
CA LEU A 153 9.60 8.75 1.11
C LEU A 153 10.80 8.07 1.78
N PHE A 154 12.02 8.40 1.32
CA PHE A 154 13.26 7.74 1.75
C PHE A 154 14.20 8.67 2.54
N SER A 155 13.74 9.85 2.95
CA SER A 155 14.54 10.79 3.75
C SER A 155 14.48 10.52 5.24
N ASN A 156 15.48 11.03 5.97
CA ASN A 156 15.42 11.04 7.43
C ASN A 156 14.37 12.05 7.91
N PRO A 157 13.72 11.83 9.06
CA PRO A 157 12.78 12.80 9.61
C PRO A 157 13.50 14.05 10.11
N VAL A 158 12.83 15.19 10.00
CA VAL A 158 13.17 16.44 10.67
C VAL A 158 12.26 16.57 11.90
N PRO A 159 12.81 16.61 13.13
CA PRO A 159 12.02 16.85 14.32
C PRO A 159 11.38 18.24 14.28
N VAL A 160 10.08 18.33 14.56
CA VAL A 160 9.31 19.57 14.57
C VAL A 160 8.29 19.58 15.71
N PHE A 161 7.70 20.75 15.97
CA PHE A 161 6.52 20.90 16.80
C PHE A 161 5.34 21.36 15.95
N VAL A 162 4.17 20.78 16.20
CA VAL A 162 2.95 21.07 15.44
C VAL A 162 1.78 21.48 16.31
N ARG A 163 1.01 22.45 15.84
CA ARG A 163 -0.35 22.71 16.27
C ARG A 163 -1.26 22.50 15.08
N GLY A 164 -2.42 21.89 15.31
CA GLY A 164 -3.39 21.62 14.26
C GLY A 164 -4.77 22.15 14.61
N LYS A 165 -5.54 22.44 13.58
CA LYS A 165 -6.98 22.71 13.63
C LYS A 165 -7.63 22.13 12.37
N MET A 166 -8.95 22.00 12.36
CA MET A 166 -9.67 21.79 11.10
C MET A 166 -9.69 23.11 10.30
N PRO A 167 -9.48 23.09 8.97
CA PRO A 167 -9.69 24.26 8.12
C PRO A 167 -11.18 24.60 8.05
N THR A 168 -11.54 25.71 7.39
CA THR A 168 -12.94 26.01 7.14
C THR A 168 -13.59 24.92 6.29
N ALA A 169 -14.92 24.77 6.40
CA ALA A 169 -15.64 23.75 5.62
C ALA A 169 -15.53 23.97 4.11
N GLU A 170 -15.34 25.22 3.66
CA GLU A 170 -15.13 25.58 2.26
C GLU A 170 -13.75 25.15 1.77
N GLU A 171 -12.69 25.53 2.49
CA GLU A 171 -11.32 25.07 2.20
C GLU A 171 -11.23 23.54 2.19
N GLY A 172 -11.81 22.86 3.19
CA GLY A 172 -11.80 21.40 3.25
C GLY A 172 -12.48 20.74 2.04
N ARG A 173 -13.56 21.33 1.51
CA ARG A 173 -14.22 20.86 0.28
C ARG A 173 -13.37 21.14 -0.96
N ALA A 174 -12.73 22.29 -1.04
CA ALA A 174 -11.86 22.64 -2.16
C ALA A 174 -10.62 21.73 -2.20
N LEU A 175 -9.95 21.52 -1.06
CA LEU A 175 -8.86 20.57 -0.90
C LEU A 175 -9.27 19.16 -1.32
N SER A 176 -10.45 18.70 -0.88
CA SER A 176 -10.98 17.40 -1.30
C SER A 176 -11.30 17.30 -2.79
N GLY A 177 -11.60 18.42 -3.46
CA GLY A 177 -11.80 18.47 -4.91
C GLY A 177 -10.47 18.40 -5.68
N ILE A 178 -9.46 19.16 -5.24
CA ILE A 178 -8.12 19.18 -5.85
C ILE A 178 -7.43 17.82 -5.70
N PHE A 179 -7.48 17.24 -4.50
CA PHE A 179 -6.82 15.97 -4.19
C PHE A 179 -7.83 14.81 -4.23
N SER A 180 -8.42 14.61 -5.40
CA SER A 180 -9.45 13.60 -5.63
C SER A 180 -9.06 12.62 -6.74
N LEU A 181 -9.29 11.33 -6.46
CA LEU A 181 -9.24 10.28 -7.47
C LEU A 181 -10.33 10.44 -8.54
N ALA A 182 -11.37 11.24 -8.30
CA ALA A 182 -12.42 11.52 -9.30
C ALA A 182 -11.89 12.21 -10.56
N SER A 183 -10.70 12.83 -10.47
CA SER A 183 -10.02 13.39 -11.63
C SER A 183 -9.36 12.35 -12.52
N LEU A 184 -9.14 11.12 -12.02
CA LEU A 184 -8.46 10.06 -12.75
C LEU A 184 -9.45 9.22 -13.58
N PRO A 185 -8.99 8.58 -14.68
CA PRO A 185 -9.82 7.67 -15.45
C PRO A 185 -10.32 6.48 -14.62
N ALA A 186 -11.62 6.18 -14.70
CA ALA A 186 -12.18 4.98 -14.08
C ALA A 186 -12.09 3.78 -15.04
N ILE A 187 -11.82 2.58 -14.50
CA ILE A 187 -11.87 1.31 -15.26
C ILE A 187 -13.14 0.53 -14.92
N SER A 188 -13.84 0.04 -15.96
CA SER A 188 -14.99 -0.83 -15.77
C SER A 188 -14.55 -2.23 -15.34
N THR A 189 -15.41 -2.97 -14.63
CA THR A 189 -15.15 -4.38 -14.29
C THR A 189 -14.85 -5.22 -15.54
N GLY A 190 -15.56 -5.00 -16.66
CA GLY A 190 -15.29 -5.72 -17.92
C GLY A 190 -13.90 -5.44 -18.48
N THR A 191 -13.47 -4.19 -18.49
CA THR A 191 -12.13 -3.79 -18.95
C THR A 191 -11.04 -4.31 -18.02
N LEU A 192 -11.26 -4.29 -16.69
CA LEU A 192 -10.33 -4.88 -15.72
C LEU A 192 -10.19 -6.39 -15.94
N LYS A 193 -11.27 -7.12 -16.21
CA LYS A 193 -11.20 -8.55 -16.56
C LYS A 193 -10.33 -8.79 -17.81
N GLN A 194 -10.48 -7.95 -18.82
CA GLN A 194 -9.66 -8.04 -20.03
C GLN A 194 -8.19 -7.76 -19.74
N LEU A 195 -7.87 -6.74 -18.94
CA LEU A 195 -6.50 -6.45 -18.51
C LEU A 195 -5.89 -7.65 -17.78
N LEU A 196 -6.63 -8.24 -16.83
CA LEU A 196 -6.17 -9.37 -16.02
C LEU A 196 -6.02 -10.66 -16.84
N SER A 197 -6.77 -10.83 -17.94
CA SER A 197 -6.68 -12.03 -18.78
C SER A 197 -5.33 -12.22 -19.50
N ALA A 198 -4.51 -11.18 -19.57
CA ALA A 198 -3.16 -11.27 -20.13
C ALA A 198 -2.16 -11.95 -19.16
N ALA A 199 -2.47 -11.98 -17.87
CA ALA A 199 -1.59 -12.56 -16.85
C ALA A 199 -1.63 -14.10 -16.86
N ALA A 200 -0.60 -14.71 -16.29
CA ALA A 200 -0.51 -16.15 -16.05
C ALA A 200 0.11 -16.42 -14.68
N ALA A 201 -0.31 -17.52 -14.05
CA ALA A 201 -0.03 -17.82 -12.66
C ALA A 201 0.59 -19.22 -12.53
N THR A 202 1.81 -19.37 -13.04
CA THR A 202 2.61 -20.59 -12.85
C THR A 202 3.18 -20.65 -11.43
N TYR A 203 3.69 -19.51 -10.95
CA TYR A 203 4.15 -19.33 -9.56
C TYR A 203 3.60 -18.03 -8.98
N LEU A 204 3.51 -17.98 -7.66
CA LEU A 204 3.32 -16.75 -6.89
C LEU A 204 4.66 -16.37 -6.27
N ALA A 205 5.06 -15.11 -6.44
CA ALA A 205 6.18 -14.54 -5.73
C ALA A 205 5.70 -13.49 -4.73
N ALA A 206 6.31 -13.47 -3.55
CA ALA A 206 6.28 -12.34 -2.62
C ALA A 206 7.71 -11.83 -2.46
N TYR A 207 7.98 -10.58 -2.82
CA TYR A 207 9.34 -10.06 -2.82
C TYR A 207 9.71 -9.50 -1.44
N ASP A 208 10.97 -9.67 -1.03
CA ASP A 208 11.51 -8.91 0.10
C ASP A 208 11.69 -7.45 -0.34
N VAL A 209 10.86 -6.58 0.23
CA VAL A 209 10.86 -5.14 -0.01
C VAL A 209 10.99 -4.35 1.30
N GLY A 210 11.31 -5.03 2.41
CA GLY A 210 11.25 -4.45 3.75
C GLY A 210 9.84 -4.44 4.33
N GLN A 211 9.52 -3.42 5.13
CA GLN A 211 8.17 -3.17 5.66
C GLN A 211 7.29 -2.61 4.54
N GLY A 212 6.78 -3.51 3.71
CA GLY A 212 5.88 -3.23 2.62
C GLY A 212 5.42 -4.51 1.96
N ASN A 213 4.59 -4.38 0.93
CA ASN A 213 4.02 -5.53 0.21
C ASN A 213 4.34 -5.45 -1.28
N ALA A 214 4.82 -6.55 -1.87
CA ALA A 214 5.01 -6.66 -3.30
C ALA A 214 4.89 -8.12 -3.72
N ASN A 215 3.84 -8.46 -4.46
CA ASN A 215 3.58 -9.81 -4.93
C ASN A 215 3.48 -9.84 -6.45
N ALA A 216 3.74 -10.99 -7.06
CA ALA A 216 3.57 -11.16 -8.50
C ALA A 216 3.10 -12.54 -8.92
N LEU A 217 2.29 -12.57 -9.98
CA LEU A 217 2.01 -13.78 -10.73
C LEU A 217 3.08 -13.96 -11.79
N LEU A 218 3.79 -15.08 -11.73
CA LEU A 218 4.88 -15.39 -12.63
C LEU A 218 4.47 -16.44 -13.67
N ALA A 219 4.96 -16.27 -14.90
CA ALA A 219 4.82 -17.24 -15.97
C ALA A 219 6.17 -17.86 -16.33
N VAL A 220 6.20 -19.18 -16.51
CA VAL A 220 7.33 -19.84 -17.17
C VAL A 220 7.13 -19.71 -18.68
N ARG A 221 8.09 -19.09 -19.35
CA ARG A 221 8.16 -18.96 -20.81
C ARG A 221 9.34 -19.78 -21.34
N GLN A 222 9.64 -19.64 -22.63
CA GLN A 222 10.81 -20.27 -23.26
C GLN A 222 12.15 -19.80 -22.63
N THR A 223 12.13 -18.78 -21.78
CA THR A 223 13.26 -18.34 -20.95
C THR A 223 13.55 -19.31 -19.81
N LEU A 224 14.81 -19.38 -19.36
CA LEU A 224 15.23 -20.20 -18.22
C LEU A 224 14.73 -19.68 -16.85
N HIS A 225 14.06 -18.52 -16.82
CA HIS A 225 13.57 -17.87 -15.60
C HIS A 225 12.10 -17.49 -15.73
N PRO A 226 11.30 -17.59 -14.64
CA PRO A 226 9.91 -17.18 -14.61
C PRO A 226 9.81 -15.65 -14.61
N LEU A 227 8.88 -15.08 -15.39
CA LEU A 227 8.73 -13.63 -15.55
C LEU A 227 7.42 -13.12 -14.95
N PRO A 228 7.41 -11.94 -14.28
CA PRO A 228 6.17 -11.36 -13.76
C PRO A 228 5.25 -10.94 -14.89
N THR A 229 3.99 -11.38 -14.82
CA THR A 229 2.93 -11.00 -15.77
C THR A 229 1.87 -10.09 -15.13
N LEU A 230 1.82 -10.07 -13.80
CA LEU A 230 0.99 -9.18 -13.00
C LEU A 230 1.72 -8.91 -11.68
N TYR A 231 1.75 -7.66 -11.23
CA TYR A 231 2.08 -7.32 -9.85
C TYR A 231 0.80 -7.04 -9.06
N TYR A 232 0.81 -7.45 -7.80
CA TYR A 232 -0.15 -7.07 -6.78
C TYR A 232 0.63 -6.38 -5.66
N ASP A 233 0.50 -5.06 -5.62
CA ASP A 233 1.38 -4.09 -4.98
C ASP A 233 2.81 -4.07 -5.54
N LEU A 234 3.47 -2.93 -5.35
CA LEU A 234 4.87 -2.71 -5.66
C LEU A 234 5.49 -1.84 -4.55
N GLY A 235 5.53 -2.42 -3.36
CA GLY A 235 5.89 -1.77 -2.11
C GLY A 235 7.38 -1.60 -1.85
N ALA A 236 7.66 -0.86 -0.78
CA ALA A 236 8.97 -0.74 -0.15
C ALA A 236 8.81 -0.15 1.27
N GLY A 237 9.73 -0.47 2.18
CA GLY A 237 9.86 0.28 3.42
C GLY A 237 10.11 1.77 3.16
N VAL A 238 9.31 2.63 3.82
CA VAL A 238 9.38 4.10 3.69
C VAL A 238 9.29 4.79 5.04
N TYR A 239 9.59 6.09 5.05
CA TYR A 239 9.53 6.95 6.23
C TYR A 239 10.34 6.37 7.38
N ARG A 240 9.76 6.17 8.57
CA ARG A 240 10.44 5.52 9.70
C ARG A 240 11.00 4.14 9.36
N ASN A 241 10.31 3.38 8.52
CA ASN A 241 10.68 2.03 8.15
C ASN A 241 11.53 1.97 6.88
N LYS A 242 12.01 3.11 6.35
CA LYS A 242 12.87 3.12 5.16
C LYS A 242 14.14 2.26 5.29
N HIS A 243 14.64 2.13 6.51
CA HIS A 243 15.84 1.36 6.83
C HIS A 243 15.64 -0.15 6.61
N THR A 244 14.39 -0.60 6.51
CA THR A 244 14.04 -2.00 6.25
C THR A 244 14.12 -2.36 4.77
N THR A 245 14.11 -1.39 3.87
CA THR A 245 14.15 -1.61 2.42
C THR A 245 15.51 -2.16 1.99
N PRO A 246 15.55 -3.25 1.21
CA PRO A 246 16.79 -3.74 0.64
C PRO A 246 17.55 -2.65 -0.13
N THR A 247 18.87 -2.60 0.08
CA THR A 247 19.74 -1.56 -0.49
C THR A 247 19.69 -1.56 -2.02
N GLN A 248 19.70 -2.75 -2.61
CA GLN A 248 19.43 -2.99 -4.02
C GLN A 248 18.05 -3.65 -4.09
N LEU A 249 17.01 -2.89 -4.37
CA LEU A 249 15.68 -3.42 -4.68
C LEU A 249 15.48 -3.23 -6.19
N VAL A 250 15.30 -4.31 -6.94
CA VAL A 250 15.16 -4.34 -8.41
C VAL A 250 14.00 -5.24 -8.82
N PHE A 251 13.01 -4.66 -9.50
CA PHE A 251 11.88 -5.40 -10.06
C PHE A 251 12.07 -5.69 -11.55
N CYS A 252 11.44 -6.77 -12.03
CA CYS A 252 11.45 -7.17 -13.43
C CYS A 252 10.20 -6.66 -14.16
N PHE A 253 10.38 -5.99 -15.30
CA PHE A 253 9.29 -5.48 -16.14
C PHE A 253 9.36 -5.95 -17.61
N THR A 254 10.10 -7.04 -17.87
CA THR A 254 10.34 -7.56 -19.23
C THR A 254 9.04 -7.84 -19.99
N GLU A 255 8.06 -8.47 -19.33
CA GLU A 255 6.75 -8.79 -19.94
C GLU A 255 5.75 -7.61 -19.87
N SER A 256 6.21 -6.42 -19.49
CA SER A 256 5.35 -5.24 -19.28
C SER A 256 4.12 -5.53 -18.40
N PRO A 257 4.30 -6.14 -17.21
CA PRO A 257 3.18 -6.53 -16.35
C PRO A 257 2.34 -5.32 -15.96
N SER A 258 1.02 -5.51 -15.86
CA SER A 258 0.14 -4.58 -15.17
C SER A 258 0.34 -4.67 -13.66
N ILE A 259 -0.06 -3.62 -12.95
CA ILE A 259 0.10 -3.48 -11.51
C ILE A 259 -1.26 -3.19 -10.89
N ILE A 260 -1.70 -4.06 -10.00
CA ILE A 260 -2.88 -3.85 -9.16
C ILE A 260 -2.37 -3.34 -7.81
N LEU A 261 -2.75 -2.12 -7.45
CA LEU A 261 -2.53 -1.58 -6.12
C LEU A 261 -3.71 -1.99 -5.25
N SER A 262 -3.44 -2.73 -4.17
CA SER A 262 -4.46 -3.23 -3.25
C SER A 262 -5.12 -2.07 -2.50
N HIS A 263 -4.34 -1.13 -1.99
CA HIS A 263 -4.79 0.11 -1.35
C HIS A 263 -3.67 1.16 -1.35
N TRP A 264 -3.95 2.36 -0.85
CA TRP A 264 -3.10 3.53 -1.11
C TRP A 264 -1.93 3.77 -0.15
N ASP A 265 -1.74 2.98 0.92
CA ASP A 265 -0.62 3.24 1.83
C ASP A 265 0.74 3.15 1.12
N ALA A 266 1.65 4.03 1.51
CA ALA A 266 2.88 4.29 0.77
C ALA A 266 3.77 3.05 0.61
N ASP A 267 3.78 2.15 1.59
CA ASP A 267 4.52 0.89 1.57
C ASP A 267 3.96 -0.17 0.63
N HIS A 268 2.87 0.10 -0.08
CA HIS A 268 2.31 -0.73 -1.17
C HIS A 268 2.65 -0.23 -2.58
N TRP A 269 3.16 0.99 -2.75
CA TRP A 269 3.52 1.54 -4.08
C TRP A 269 4.87 2.23 -4.15
N ALA A 270 5.53 2.53 -3.02
CA ALA A 270 6.80 3.25 -3.01
C ALA A 270 7.96 2.49 -3.70
N GLY A 271 7.85 1.17 -3.85
CA GLY A 271 8.77 0.35 -4.63
C GLY A 271 8.88 0.77 -6.11
N THR A 272 7.89 1.50 -6.62
CA THR A 272 7.96 2.20 -7.92
C THR A 272 9.24 3.02 -8.08
N TYR A 273 9.68 3.66 -6.99
CA TYR A 273 10.84 4.55 -6.95
C TYR A 273 12.09 3.86 -6.42
N ALA A 274 12.05 2.55 -6.21
CA ALA A 274 13.17 1.82 -5.64
C ALA A 274 14.30 1.55 -6.66
N THR A 275 13.98 1.47 -7.95
CA THR A 275 14.95 1.14 -9.00
C THR A 275 14.87 2.08 -10.18
N GLN A 276 16.00 2.70 -10.50
CA GLN A 276 16.21 3.31 -11.81
C GLN A 276 16.95 2.34 -12.73
N VAL A 277 16.41 2.15 -13.93
CA VAL A 277 17.09 1.42 -15.02
C VAL A 277 17.33 2.43 -16.13
N ALA A 278 18.59 2.69 -16.47
CA ALA A 278 18.97 3.70 -17.47
C ALA A 278 18.34 5.10 -17.23
N GLY A 279 18.26 5.53 -15.96
CA GLY A 279 17.74 6.84 -15.58
C GLY A 279 16.22 6.98 -15.59
N VAL A 280 15.48 5.89 -15.81
CA VAL A 280 14.00 5.86 -15.74
C VAL A 280 13.52 4.88 -14.68
N TYR A 281 12.31 5.11 -14.16
CA TYR A 281 11.63 4.19 -13.25
C TYR A 281 10.63 3.34 -14.05
N PRO A 282 10.95 2.07 -14.36
CA PRO A 282 10.16 1.29 -15.33
C PRO A 282 8.74 0.98 -14.86
N ALA A 283 8.46 1.11 -13.57
CA ALA A 283 7.13 0.95 -12.98
C ALA A 283 6.20 2.12 -13.37
N LEU A 284 6.72 3.34 -13.55
CA LEU A 284 5.93 4.50 -13.92
C LEU A 284 5.36 4.42 -15.34
N SER A 285 5.95 3.61 -16.21
CA SER A 285 5.47 3.40 -17.58
C SER A 285 4.50 2.22 -17.72
N ARG A 286 3.94 1.71 -16.62
CA ARG A 286 3.04 0.55 -16.61
C ARG A 286 1.57 0.97 -16.49
N VAL A 287 0.70 -0.02 -16.68
CA VAL A 287 -0.73 0.13 -16.38
C VAL A 287 -0.95 -0.17 -14.90
N TRP A 288 -1.45 0.83 -14.18
CA TRP A 288 -1.83 0.76 -12.77
C TRP A 288 -3.34 0.75 -12.62
N VAL A 289 -3.84 -0.08 -11.72
CA VAL A 289 -5.23 -0.07 -11.27
C VAL A 289 -5.24 -0.04 -9.75
N ALA A 290 -5.91 0.96 -9.17
CA ALA A 290 -6.05 1.13 -7.72
C ALA A 290 -7.54 1.23 -7.32
N PRO A 291 -7.94 0.88 -6.09
CA PRO A 291 -9.30 1.12 -5.63
C PRO A 291 -9.61 2.62 -5.59
N TYR A 292 -10.87 2.97 -5.85
CA TYR A 292 -11.35 4.32 -5.60
C TYR A 292 -11.55 4.54 -4.09
N GLN A 293 -10.61 5.23 -3.46
CA GLN A 293 -10.60 5.51 -2.03
C GLN A 293 -10.38 7.00 -1.75
N ILE A 294 -10.56 7.37 -0.50
CA ILE A 294 -10.21 8.68 -0.01
C ILE A 294 -8.68 8.75 0.17
N VAL A 295 -8.04 9.73 -0.50
CA VAL A 295 -6.58 9.86 -0.52
C VAL A 295 -6.10 11.28 -0.24
N GLY A 296 -4.82 11.40 0.12
CA GLY A 296 -4.10 12.65 0.33
C GLY A 296 -3.34 13.17 -0.91
N PRO A 297 -2.61 14.29 -0.75
CA PRO A 297 -1.88 14.95 -1.85
C PRO A 297 -0.73 14.11 -2.43
N VAL A 298 -0.07 13.27 -1.61
CA VAL A 298 1.03 12.39 -2.04
C VAL A 298 0.54 11.36 -3.06
N HIS A 299 -0.60 10.73 -2.79
CA HIS A 299 -1.22 9.73 -3.66
C HIS A 299 -1.59 10.28 -5.04
N ILE A 300 -2.19 11.46 -5.09
CA ILE A 300 -2.56 12.11 -6.35
C ILE A 300 -1.30 12.46 -7.13
N ALA A 301 -0.27 13.03 -6.49
CA ALA A 301 0.99 13.31 -7.16
C ALA A 301 1.65 12.04 -7.74
N PHE A 302 1.57 10.90 -7.05
CA PHE A 302 2.05 9.61 -7.56
C PHE A 302 1.30 9.16 -8.81
N ALA A 303 -0.04 9.20 -8.80
CA ALA A 303 -0.84 8.82 -9.96
C ALA A 303 -0.50 9.67 -11.20
N TYR A 304 -0.30 10.97 -11.02
CA TYR A 304 0.11 11.86 -12.12
C TYR A 304 1.57 11.63 -12.55
N ASP A 305 2.47 11.20 -11.67
CA ASP A 305 3.82 10.78 -12.06
C ASP A 305 3.78 9.56 -13.01
N VAL A 306 2.89 8.59 -12.77
CA VAL A 306 2.66 7.46 -13.70
C VAL A 306 2.16 7.95 -15.05
N ILE A 307 1.09 8.76 -15.06
CA ILE A 307 0.48 9.28 -16.30
C ILE A 307 1.49 10.08 -17.12
N CYS A 308 2.22 10.99 -16.47
CA CYS A 308 3.16 11.88 -17.14
C CYS A 308 4.43 11.18 -17.62
N ALA A 309 4.80 10.05 -16.99
CA ALA A 309 5.86 9.17 -17.45
C ALA A 309 5.44 8.26 -18.63
N GLY A 310 4.19 8.33 -19.08
CA GLY A 310 3.65 7.55 -20.19
C GLY A 310 3.03 6.21 -19.79
N GLY A 311 2.83 5.97 -18.49
CA GLY A 311 1.99 4.89 -18.00
C GLY A 311 0.50 5.23 -18.10
N ALA A 312 -0.34 4.29 -17.68
CA ALA A 312 -1.77 4.50 -17.51
C ALA A 312 -2.14 4.26 -16.04
N PHE A 313 -2.98 5.11 -15.48
CA PHE A 313 -3.46 4.96 -14.11
C PHE A 313 -4.98 4.97 -14.09
N PHE A 314 -5.58 3.91 -13.57
CA PHE A 314 -7.03 3.76 -13.48
C PHE A 314 -7.51 3.57 -12.05
N THR A 315 -8.67 4.12 -11.74
CA THR A 315 -9.39 3.86 -10.49
C THR A 315 -10.49 2.82 -10.71
N TYR A 316 -10.53 1.79 -9.88
CA TYR A 316 -11.58 0.78 -9.91
C TYR A 316 -12.71 1.17 -8.95
N CYS A 317 -13.89 1.45 -9.51
CA CYS A 317 -15.04 2.03 -8.80
C CYS A 317 -16.23 1.06 -8.71
N ALA A 318 -15.99 -0.24 -8.48
CA ALA A 318 -17.09 -1.19 -8.30
C ALA A 318 -17.77 -1.05 -6.93
N PRO A 319 -19.00 -1.54 -6.74
CA PRO A 319 -19.58 -1.63 -5.41
C PRO A 319 -18.76 -2.58 -4.51
N PRO A 320 -18.45 -2.19 -3.25
CA PRO A 320 -17.81 -3.07 -2.27
C PRO A 320 -18.51 -4.43 -2.15
N GLY A 321 -17.73 -5.51 -2.02
CA GLY A 321 -18.25 -6.86 -1.88
C GLY A 321 -18.90 -7.45 -3.14
N SER A 322 -18.74 -6.83 -4.31
CA SER A 322 -19.21 -7.37 -5.60
C SER A 322 -18.07 -8.09 -6.32
N PRO A 323 -17.91 -9.42 -6.16
CA PRO A 323 -16.81 -10.15 -6.77
C PRO A 323 -16.99 -10.26 -8.30
N ALA A 324 -15.87 -10.31 -9.01
CA ALA A 324 -15.79 -10.58 -10.43
C ALA A 324 -14.63 -11.53 -10.73
N THR A 325 -14.71 -12.26 -11.86
CA THR A 325 -13.72 -13.29 -12.20
C THR A 325 -13.18 -13.12 -13.61
N ALA A 326 -11.86 -12.92 -13.75
CA ALA A 326 -11.15 -12.98 -15.02
C ALA A 326 -10.61 -14.40 -15.28
N TYR A 327 -10.48 -14.79 -16.55
CA TYR A 327 -9.76 -16.00 -16.93
C TYR A 327 -8.35 -15.60 -17.37
N LEU A 328 -7.34 -16.18 -16.72
CA LEU A 328 -5.93 -15.96 -17.03
C LEU A 328 -5.52 -16.69 -18.31
N ALA A 329 -4.40 -16.26 -18.90
CA ALA A 329 -3.87 -16.82 -20.14
C ALA A 329 -3.50 -18.31 -20.04
N ASP A 330 -3.27 -18.81 -18.83
CA ASP A 330 -2.99 -20.22 -18.52
C ASP A 330 -4.23 -21.00 -18.05
N GLY A 331 -5.44 -20.46 -18.27
CA GLY A 331 -6.72 -21.11 -18.01
C GLY A 331 -7.20 -21.07 -16.56
N LYS A 332 -6.43 -20.49 -15.64
CA LYS A 332 -6.85 -20.30 -14.25
C LYS A 332 -7.84 -19.15 -14.10
N GLN A 333 -8.59 -19.16 -13.02
CA GLN A 333 -9.52 -18.08 -12.70
C GLN A 333 -8.84 -17.11 -11.73
N LEU A 334 -9.04 -15.81 -11.92
CA LEU A 334 -8.65 -14.77 -10.97
C LEU A 334 -9.92 -14.06 -10.54
N ALA A 335 -10.39 -14.40 -9.34
CA ALA A 335 -11.48 -13.71 -8.66
C ALA A 335 -10.92 -12.47 -7.96
N PHE A 336 -11.67 -11.36 -8.02
CA PHE A 336 -11.29 -10.10 -7.38
C PHE A 336 -12.52 -9.35 -6.89
N SER A 337 -12.37 -8.60 -5.80
CA SER A 337 -13.41 -7.75 -5.24
C SER A 337 -12.79 -6.55 -4.53
N LEU A 338 -13.61 -5.54 -4.23
CA LEU A 338 -13.28 -4.53 -3.22
C LEU A 338 -13.77 -5.03 -1.86
N GLY A 339 -12.96 -4.85 -0.83
CA GLY A 339 -13.35 -5.14 0.56
C GLY A 339 -14.53 -4.28 1.01
N THR A 340 -15.31 -4.80 1.96
CA THR A 340 -16.49 -4.12 2.53
C THR A 340 -16.18 -3.30 3.78
N GLY A 341 -14.92 -3.13 4.13
CA GLY A 341 -14.48 -2.25 5.21
C GLY A 341 -14.78 -0.80 4.92
N MET A 342 -14.77 0.02 5.98
CA MET A 342 -15.10 1.45 5.89
C MET A 342 -13.87 2.34 5.76
N ASP A 343 -12.72 1.88 6.26
CA ASP A 343 -11.43 2.55 6.15
C ASP A 343 -10.69 2.10 4.88
N ARG A 344 -9.54 2.73 4.62
CA ARG A 344 -8.73 2.40 3.45
C ARG A 344 -8.25 0.94 3.45
N ASN A 345 -7.75 0.43 4.57
CA ASN A 345 -7.21 -0.92 4.63
C ASN A 345 -8.30 -1.96 4.34
N GLY A 346 -9.49 -1.79 4.91
CA GLY A 346 -10.61 -2.72 4.75
C GLY A 346 -11.40 -2.59 3.44
N SER A 347 -11.15 -1.56 2.62
CA SER A 347 -11.85 -1.31 1.35
C SER A 347 -10.99 -1.52 0.10
N GLY A 348 -9.77 -2.05 0.26
CA GLY A 348 -8.85 -2.33 -0.84
C GLY A 348 -9.33 -3.42 -1.81
N ILE A 349 -8.63 -3.55 -2.95
CA ILE A 349 -8.81 -4.67 -3.89
C ILE A 349 -8.19 -5.92 -3.27
N VAL A 350 -8.91 -7.05 -3.30
CA VAL A 350 -8.42 -8.37 -2.88
C VAL A 350 -8.49 -9.34 -4.05
N LEU A 351 -7.50 -10.23 -4.19
CA LEU A 351 -7.41 -11.21 -5.26
C LEU A 351 -7.42 -12.65 -4.73
N ALA A 352 -8.08 -13.55 -5.45
CA ALA A 352 -7.95 -14.99 -5.31
C ALA A 352 -7.68 -15.62 -6.69
N VAL A 353 -6.55 -16.30 -6.84
CA VAL A 353 -6.23 -17.06 -8.06
C VAL A 353 -6.61 -18.51 -7.83
N GLU A 354 -7.45 -19.08 -8.68
CA GLU A 354 -8.04 -20.40 -8.51
C GLU A 354 -7.69 -21.35 -9.65
N HIS A 355 -7.28 -22.56 -9.29
CA HIS A 355 -7.08 -23.66 -10.22
C HIS A 355 -8.23 -24.66 -10.11
N THR A 356 -9.42 -24.25 -10.56
CA THR A 356 -10.66 -25.04 -10.43
C THR A 356 -10.66 -26.32 -11.26
N ALA A 357 -9.87 -26.36 -12.34
CA ALA A 357 -9.71 -27.55 -13.18
C ALA A 357 -8.76 -28.60 -12.59
N HIS A 358 -8.07 -28.29 -11.48
CA HIS A 358 -7.21 -29.24 -10.80
C HIS A 358 -8.05 -30.35 -10.12
N PRO A 359 -7.60 -31.63 -10.10
CA PRO A 359 -8.35 -32.72 -9.45
C PRO A 359 -8.68 -32.48 -7.98
N SER A 360 -7.86 -31.68 -7.30
CA SER A 360 -8.14 -31.11 -5.97
C SER A 360 -8.10 -29.58 -6.13
N PRO A 361 -9.27 -28.93 -6.32
CA PRO A 361 -9.37 -27.49 -6.53
C PRO A 361 -8.73 -26.70 -5.39
N ARG A 362 -8.01 -25.64 -5.74
CA ARG A 362 -7.17 -24.90 -4.80
C ARG A 362 -6.92 -23.47 -5.25
N SER A 363 -6.56 -22.59 -4.31
CA SER A 363 -6.35 -21.17 -4.58
C SER A 363 -5.07 -20.61 -3.96
N TRP A 364 -4.69 -19.43 -4.45
CA TRP A 364 -3.81 -18.48 -3.78
C TRP A 364 -4.61 -17.23 -3.42
N ILE A 365 -4.45 -16.71 -2.20
CA ILE A 365 -5.17 -15.52 -1.71
C ILE A 365 -4.17 -14.39 -1.47
N LEU A 366 -4.45 -13.20 -2.02
CA LEU A 366 -3.67 -11.98 -1.83
C LEU A 366 -4.59 -10.86 -1.32
N THR A 367 -4.35 -10.42 -0.08
CA THR A 367 -5.27 -9.54 0.67
C THR A 367 -4.83 -8.08 0.73
N GLY A 368 -3.55 -7.78 0.51
CA GLY A 368 -3.01 -6.46 0.83
C GLY A 368 -3.18 -6.23 2.33
N ASP A 369 -3.85 -5.15 2.74
CA ASP A 369 -4.15 -4.89 4.16
C ASP A 369 -5.59 -5.17 4.55
N CYS A 370 -6.39 -5.68 3.62
CA CYS A 370 -7.78 -5.97 3.86
C CYS A 370 -7.93 -7.20 4.76
N ASP A 371 -8.47 -7.02 5.97
CA ASP A 371 -8.86 -8.11 6.86
C ASP A 371 -9.83 -9.08 6.14
N TYR A 372 -9.68 -10.38 6.42
CA TYR A 372 -10.49 -11.44 5.84
C TYR A 372 -11.99 -11.22 6.01
N GLN A 373 -12.43 -10.62 7.11
CA GLN A 373 -13.87 -10.40 7.34
C GLN A 373 -14.53 -9.49 6.30
N TYR A 374 -13.74 -8.64 5.63
CA TYR A 374 -14.24 -7.68 4.66
C TYR A 374 -14.20 -8.18 3.22
N SER A 375 -13.56 -9.31 2.95
CA SER A 375 -13.31 -9.78 1.58
C SER A 375 -13.65 -11.26 1.36
N MET A 376 -13.41 -12.12 2.35
CA MET A 376 -13.58 -13.57 2.22
C MET A 376 -15.05 -14.02 2.13
N PRO A 377 -16.03 -13.40 2.82
CA PRO A 377 -17.45 -13.78 2.64
C PRO A 377 -17.95 -13.65 1.20
N GLN A 378 -17.35 -12.75 0.41
CA GLN A 378 -17.76 -12.47 -0.97
C GLN A 378 -16.90 -13.21 -1.99
N LEU A 379 -15.64 -13.50 -1.68
CA LEU A 379 -14.70 -14.14 -2.60
C LEU A 379 -14.77 -15.67 -2.65
N THR A 380 -15.65 -16.32 -1.85
CA THR A 380 -15.87 -17.78 -1.74
C THR A 380 -14.85 -18.63 -2.49
N SER A 381 -13.65 -18.74 -1.93
CA SER A 381 -12.56 -19.39 -2.63
C SER A 381 -12.63 -20.91 -2.45
N VAL A 382 -12.13 -21.63 -3.45
CA VAL A 382 -11.60 -22.98 -3.21
C VAL A 382 -10.52 -22.94 -2.11
N PRO A 383 -10.27 -24.02 -1.34
CA PRO A 383 -9.35 -23.96 -0.20
C PRO A 383 -7.95 -23.48 -0.60
N PRO A 384 -7.34 -22.52 0.13
CA PRO A 384 -6.06 -21.96 -0.23
C PRO A 384 -4.92 -22.94 0.02
N VAL A 385 -4.09 -23.16 -1.00
CA VAL A 385 -2.74 -23.73 -0.83
C VAL A 385 -1.70 -22.65 -0.61
N ALA A 386 -2.05 -21.37 -0.83
CA ALA A 386 -1.23 -20.27 -0.41
C ALA A 386 -2.02 -19.03 -0.02
N MET A 387 -1.46 -18.25 0.89
CA MET A 387 -2.03 -16.99 1.33
C MET A 387 -0.92 -16.02 1.73
N VAL A 388 -1.07 -14.75 1.38
CA VAL A 388 -0.27 -13.65 1.95
C VAL A 388 -1.08 -13.07 3.10
N ALA A 389 -0.50 -13.03 4.31
CA ALA A 389 -1.19 -12.53 5.50
C ALA A 389 -1.50 -11.03 5.33
N PRO A 390 -2.72 -10.56 5.67
CA PRO A 390 -3.08 -9.17 5.52
C PRO A 390 -2.27 -8.28 6.45
N HIS A 391 -1.96 -7.08 6.00
CA HIS A 391 -1.36 -6.02 6.82
C HIS A 391 -0.11 -6.52 7.54
N HIS A 392 0.75 -7.22 6.79
CA HIS A 392 2.03 -7.77 7.28
C HIS A 392 1.89 -8.75 8.47
N GLY A 393 0.69 -9.29 8.72
CA GLY A 393 0.38 -10.08 9.92
C GLY A 393 0.01 -9.24 11.14
N ALA A 394 -0.57 -8.06 10.95
CA ALA A 394 -1.14 -7.24 12.02
C ALA A 394 -2.25 -7.97 12.79
N LYS A 395 -2.67 -7.35 13.90
CA LYS A 395 -3.82 -7.80 14.67
C LYS A 395 -5.05 -7.78 13.76
N LEU A 396 -5.69 -8.93 13.63
CA LEU A 396 -6.96 -9.04 12.93
C LEU A 396 -8.13 -8.63 13.84
N LEU A 397 -9.27 -8.34 13.22
CA LEU A 397 -10.49 -8.04 13.95
C LEU A 397 -11.00 -9.29 14.67
N SER A 398 -11.54 -9.13 15.88
CA SER A 398 -11.91 -10.26 16.75
C SER A 398 -13.00 -11.17 16.18
N THR A 399 -13.76 -10.67 15.20
CA THR A 399 -14.82 -11.38 14.47
C THR A 399 -14.33 -12.04 13.18
N THR A 400 -13.04 -11.88 12.84
CA THR A 400 -12.47 -12.43 11.62
C THR A 400 -12.50 -13.96 11.63
N VAL A 401 -12.67 -14.55 10.44
CA VAL A 401 -12.47 -15.98 10.22
C VAL A 401 -11.37 -16.10 9.19
N VAL A 402 -10.19 -16.54 9.64
CA VAL A 402 -9.05 -16.80 8.75
C VAL A 402 -9.37 -18.00 7.86
N PRO A 403 -9.20 -17.92 6.53
CA PRO A 403 -9.35 -19.07 5.65
C PRO A 403 -8.43 -20.23 6.10
N PRO A 404 -8.96 -21.43 6.36
CA PRO A 404 -8.14 -22.57 6.74
C PRO A 404 -7.29 -23.02 5.53
N PRO A 405 -6.11 -23.61 5.75
CA PRO A 405 -5.32 -24.16 4.65
C PRO A 405 -6.08 -25.31 3.95
N HIS A 406 -5.70 -25.59 2.71
CA HIS A 406 -6.10 -26.79 2.00
C HIS A 406 -5.79 -28.05 2.85
N PRO A 407 -6.62 -29.12 2.80
CA PRO A 407 -6.58 -30.26 3.73
C PRO A 407 -5.21 -30.63 4.31
N VAL A 408 -5.18 -30.71 5.65
CA VAL A 408 -4.00 -30.99 6.48
C VAL A 408 -3.14 -32.11 5.90
N GLY A 409 -1.83 -31.83 5.73
CA GLY A 409 -0.85 -32.74 5.13
C GLY A 409 -0.61 -32.56 3.64
N SER A 410 -1.31 -31.63 2.98
CA SER A 410 -1.01 -31.16 1.63
C SER A 410 -0.11 -29.92 1.65
N TYR A 411 0.64 -29.69 0.56
CA TYR A 411 1.50 -28.51 0.42
C TYR A 411 0.68 -27.21 0.60
N CYS A 412 1.03 -26.41 1.61
CA CYS A 412 0.43 -25.11 1.91
C CYS A 412 1.50 -24.06 2.23
N ARG A 413 1.26 -22.78 1.90
CA ARG A 413 2.19 -21.67 2.21
C ARG A 413 1.49 -20.41 2.74
N LEU A 414 1.84 -19.99 3.96
CA LEU A 414 1.42 -18.72 4.56
C LEU A 414 2.59 -17.75 4.56
N VAL A 415 2.47 -16.65 3.81
CA VAL A 415 3.55 -15.67 3.66
C VAL A 415 3.29 -14.44 4.53
N TYR A 416 4.28 -14.06 5.34
CA TYR A 416 4.33 -12.78 6.03
C TYR A 416 5.39 -11.87 5.38
N SER A 417 4.93 -10.78 4.74
CA SER A 417 5.82 -9.77 4.15
C SER A 417 6.11 -8.68 5.18
N PHE A 418 7.35 -8.56 5.64
CA PHE A 418 7.79 -7.53 6.58
C PHE A 418 9.31 -7.34 6.53
N GLY A 419 9.79 -6.23 7.11
CA GLY A 419 11.19 -5.87 7.11
C GLY A 419 11.88 -6.00 8.47
N ALA A 420 13.20 -6.22 8.46
CA ALA A 420 13.99 -6.39 9.68
C ALA A 420 13.89 -5.17 10.60
N GLY A 421 13.51 -5.41 11.86
CA GLY A 421 13.40 -4.35 12.86
C GLY A 421 12.27 -3.34 12.63
N ASN A 422 11.29 -3.63 11.76
CA ASN A 422 10.13 -2.75 11.58
C ASN A 422 9.48 -2.44 12.93
N ALA A 423 9.08 -1.18 13.11
CA ALA A 423 8.51 -0.70 14.36
C ALA A 423 7.68 0.58 14.15
N HIS A 424 6.48 0.59 14.74
CA HIS A 424 5.54 1.69 14.66
C HIS A 424 5.37 2.35 16.03
N GLY A 425 5.45 3.69 16.04
CA GLY A 425 5.35 4.53 17.25
C GLY A 425 6.40 4.24 18.33
N LYS A 426 6.28 4.90 19.48
CA LYS A 426 7.11 4.70 20.68
C LYS A 426 6.84 3.37 21.38
N THR A 427 5.68 2.78 21.16
CA THR A 427 5.33 1.44 21.65
C THR A 427 6.05 0.34 20.86
N ASN A 428 6.71 0.68 19.74
CA ASN A 428 7.43 -0.24 18.86
C ASN A 428 6.56 -1.44 18.47
N VAL A 429 5.31 -1.20 18.07
CA VAL A 429 4.47 -2.26 17.51
C VAL A 429 5.19 -2.80 16.27
N ARG A 430 5.35 -4.12 16.21
CA ARG A 430 6.03 -4.81 15.11
C ARG A 430 5.08 -5.73 14.39
N HIS A 431 5.25 -5.82 13.09
CA HIS A 431 4.59 -6.80 12.24
C HIS A 431 5.57 -7.90 11.85
N PRO A 432 5.14 -9.17 11.84
CA PRO A 432 3.84 -9.67 12.28
C PRO A 432 3.61 -9.50 13.78
N THR A 433 2.35 -9.40 14.20
CA THR A 433 1.96 -9.33 15.62
C THR A 433 1.67 -10.73 16.18
N SER A 434 1.86 -10.92 17.48
CA SER A 434 1.52 -12.20 18.15
C SER A 434 0.04 -12.58 18.00
N GLN A 435 -0.84 -11.58 18.01
CA GLN A 435 -2.28 -11.77 17.84
C GLN A 435 -2.64 -12.20 16.42
N GLY A 436 -2.00 -11.59 15.41
CA GLY A 436 -2.13 -11.98 14.02
C GLY A 436 -1.68 -13.42 13.76
N VAL A 437 -0.47 -13.80 14.18
CA VAL A 437 0.03 -15.17 13.95
C VAL A 437 -0.78 -16.23 14.71
N THR A 438 -1.21 -15.93 15.94
CA THR A 438 -2.05 -16.85 16.73
C THR A 438 -3.39 -17.11 16.06
N ALA A 439 -3.97 -16.11 15.37
CA ALA A 439 -5.21 -16.29 14.63
C ALA A 439 -5.04 -17.22 13.42
N HIS A 440 -3.90 -17.15 12.72
CA HIS A 440 -3.60 -18.06 11.62
C HIS A 440 -3.30 -19.48 12.12
N ASP A 441 -2.57 -19.62 13.22
CA ASP A 441 -2.30 -20.91 13.87
C ASP A 441 -3.61 -21.60 14.30
N ALA A 442 -4.51 -20.84 14.93
CA ALA A 442 -5.84 -21.32 15.34
C ALA A 442 -6.73 -21.75 14.16
N ALA A 443 -6.47 -21.24 12.95
CA ALA A 443 -7.17 -21.64 11.72
C ALA A 443 -6.55 -22.88 11.04
N GLY A 444 -5.47 -23.42 11.61
CA GLY A 444 -4.83 -24.67 11.17
C GLY A 444 -3.59 -24.49 10.30
N TRP A 445 -3.08 -23.27 10.12
CA TRP A 445 -1.79 -23.04 9.44
C TRP A 445 -0.64 -23.44 10.37
N ASP A 446 0.21 -24.37 9.94
CA ASP A 446 1.31 -24.87 10.77
C ASP A 446 2.48 -23.87 10.77
N HIS A 447 2.70 -23.22 11.91
CA HIS A 447 3.82 -22.29 12.12
C HIS A 447 5.12 -23.00 12.52
N GLY A 448 5.11 -24.32 12.69
CA GLY A 448 6.26 -25.14 13.02
C GLY A 448 6.96 -24.67 14.29
N VAL A 449 8.24 -24.28 14.15
CA VAL A 449 9.07 -23.79 15.26
C VAL A 449 8.97 -22.28 15.49
N TRP A 450 8.17 -21.57 14.70
CA TRP A 450 8.07 -20.12 14.78
C TRP A 450 7.26 -19.69 16.01
N SER A 451 7.78 -18.72 16.76
CA SER A 451 7.16 -18.32 18.03
C SER A 451 5.89 -17.52 17.79
N LEU A 452 4.77 -17.96 18.36
CA LEU A 452 3.51 -17.21 18.33
C LEU A 452 3.53 -15.98 19.25
N SER A 453 4.36 -15.98 20.31
CA SER A 453 4.46 -14.86 21.25
C SER A 453 5.47 -13.80 20.83
N THR A 454 6.49 -14.19 20.06
CA THR A 454 7.52 -13.30 19.51
C THR A 454 7.74 -13.59 18.02
N PRO A 455 6.71 -13.42 17.18
CA PRO A 455 6.81 -13.74 15.76
C PRO A 455 7.83 -12.85 15.06
N GLY A 456 8.28 -13.30 13.88
CA GLY A 456 9.43 -12.70 13.19
C GLY A 456 10.79 -13.07 13.80
N THR A 457 10.81 -13.95 14.82
CA THR A 457 12.01 -14.58 15.40
C THR A 457 11.66 -16.01 15.89
N PRO A 458 12.50 -17.05 15.70
CA PRO A 458 13.62 -17.24 14.77
C PRO A 458 13.11 -17.66 13.36
N PHE A 459 13.73 -18.64 12.70
CA PHE A 459 13.32 -19.19 11.39
C PHE A 459 11.86 -19.65 11.36
N PRO A 460 11.05 -19.22 10.36
CA PRO A 460 9.76 -19.85 10.12
C PRO A 460 9.98 -21.29 9.66
N GLY A 461 8.93 -22.10 9.73
CA GLY A 461 8.94 -23.48 9.24
C GLY A 461 7.55 -23.96 8.89
N ALA A 462 7.46 -25.22 8.46
CA ALA A 462 6.23 -25.88 8.04
C ALA A 462 5.52 -25.12 6.89
N ASP A 463 4.37 -24.48 7.16
CA ASP A 463 3.62 -23.73 6.15
C ASP A 463 4.12 -22.30 6.00
N VAL A 464 4.84 -21.76 7.00
CA VAL A 464 5.14 -20.33 7.05
C VAL A 464 6.38 -19.98 6.21
N LEU A 465 6.25 -18.90 5.43
CA LEU A 465 7.35 -18.17 4.80
C LEU A 465 7.36 -16.72 5.30
N ALA A 466 8.54 -16.14 5.41
CA ALA A 466 8.72 -14.74 5.76
C ALA A 466 9.78 -14.10 4.86
N THR A 467 9.66 -12.81 4.58
CA THR A 467 10.69 -12.08 3.80
C THR A 467 11.90 -11.69 4.66
N SER A 468 11.74 -11.61 5.98
CA SER A 468 12.79 -11.14 6.90
C SER A 468 12.72 -11.79 8.29
N GLU A 469 13.73 -11.51 9.12
CA GLU A 469 13.71 -11.65 10.58
C GLU A 469 13.74 -10.28 11.26
N HIS A 470 13.24 -10.17 12.49
CA HIS A 470 13.48 -8.97 13.30
C HIS A 470 14.91 -8.87 13.86
N LEU A 471 15.69 -9.96 13.85
CA LEU A 471 17.10 -9.91 14.25
C LEU A 471 17.91 -9.06 13.25
N PRO A 472 18.93 -8.31 13.71
CA PRO A 472 19.76 -7.50 12.83
C PRO A 472 20.43 -8.33 11.73
N GLY A 473 20.23 -7.94 10.47
CA GLY A 473 21.07 -8.40 9.35
C GLY A 473 20.68 -9.71 8.65
N VAL A 474 19.46 -10.22 8.81
CA VAL A 474 19.00 -11.43 8.09
C VAL A 474 17.80 -11.13 7.19
N ALA A 475 18.06 -10.56 6.01
CA ALA A 475 17.12 -10.61 4.90
C ALA A 475 17.04 -12.06 4.41
N ARG A 476 15.84 -12.63 4.31
CA ARG A 476 15.65 -13.99 3.80
C ARG A 476 15.55 -14.03 2.29
N GLY A 477 15.24 -12.90 1.68
CA GLY A 477 14.87 -12.81 0.27
C GLY A 477 13.36 -12.98 0.08
N GLY A 478 12.93 -12.94 -1.17
CA GLY A 478 11.52 -13.17 -1.49
C GLY A 478 11.11 -14.62 -1.25
N ALA A 479 9.80 -14.88 -1.21
CA ALA A 479 9.19 -16.20 -1.17
C ALA A 479 8.68 -16.60 -2.57
N LEU A 480 8.93 -17.86 -2.98
CA LEU A 480 8.36 -18.46 -4.19
C LEU A 480 7.41 -19.61 -3.86
N VAL A 481 6.21 -19.58 -4.44
CA VAL A 481 5.11 -20.48 -4.11
C VAL A 481 4.58 -21.17 -5.38
N GLY A 482 4.48 -22.49 -5.34
CA GLY A 482 3.85 -23.33 -6.37
C GLY A 482 2.40 -23.71 -6.06
N TRP A 483 1.83 -24.59 -6.88
CA TRP A 483 0.45 -25.10 -6.71
C TRP A 483 0.38 -26.42 -5.92
N ASP A 484 1.35 -27.31 -6.13
CA ASP A 484 1.35 -28.68 -5.61
C ASP A 484 2.53 -28.97 -4.70
N ALA A 485 3.61 -28.22 -4.87
CA ALA A 485 4.86 -28.40 -4.16
C ALA A 485 5.67 -27.10 -4.19
N ALA A 486 6.69 -27.10 -3.32
CA ALA A 486 7.83 -26.23 -3.38
C ALA A 486 8.39 -26.11 -4.81
N PRO A 487 8.46 -24.91 -5.41
CA PRO A 487 9.20 -24.71 -6.64
C PRO A 487 10.69 -25.01 -6.40
N VAL A 488 11.35 -25.66 -7.37
CA VAL A 488 12.82 -25.72 -7.38
C VAL A 488 13.35 -24.28 -7.43
N PRO A 489 14.43 -23.92 -6.71
CA PRO A 489 14.98 -22.57 -6.76
C PRO A 489 15.21 -22.12 -8.21
N LEU A 490 14.53 -21.04 -8.60
CA LEU A 490 14.66 -20.46 -9.93
C LEU A 490 15.62 -19.26 -9.85
N GLY A 491 16.44 -19.09 -10.88
CA GLY A 491 17.21 -17.85 -11.01
C GLY A 491 16.27 -16.65 -11.10
N ALA A 492 16.74 -15.48 -10.66
CA ALA A 492 15.92 -14.29 -10.58
C ALA A 492 15.25 -13.96 -11.94
N PRO A 493 14.01 -13.43 -11.97
CA PRO A 493 13.23 -13.25 -13.20
C PRO A 493 13.97 -12.56 -14.36
N CYS A 494 14.88 -11.63 -14.06
CA CYS A 494 15.68 -10.90 -15.04
C CYS A 494 17.18 -11.22 -15.02
N GLY A 495 17.58 -12.37 -14.47
CA GLY A 495 18.99 -12.74 -14.28
C GLY A 495 19.65 -12.02 -13.10
N ALA A 496 20.99 -11.99 -13.05
CA ALA A 496 21.79 -11.51 -11.91
C ALA A 496 21.59 -10.02 -11.51
N HIS A 497 20.79 -9.27 -12.26
CA HIS A 497 20.48 -7.87 -11.98
C HIS A 497 19.22 -7.68 -11.13
N CYS A 498 18.41 -8.72 -10.94
CA CYS A 498 17.28 -8.73 -10.03
C CYS A 498 17.75 -9.20 -8.65
N THR A 499 17.70 -8.32 -7.66
CA THR A 499 18.17 -8.59 -6.27
C THR A 499 17.11 -9.19 -5.37
N THR A 500 15.88 -9.28 -5.85
CA THR A 500 14.74 -9.91 -5.17
C THR A 500 14.48 -11.31 -5.72
N ALA A 501 15.53 -12.13 -5.88
CA ALA A 501 15.35 -13.52 -6.27
C ALA A 501 14.43 -14.21 -5.24
N PRO A 502 13.20 -14.63 -5.61
CA PRO A 502 12.33 -15.29 -4.67
C PRO A 502 12.90 -16.68 -4.39
N THR A 503 13.31 -16.92 -3.15
CA THR A 503 13.74 -18.23 -2.65
C THR A 503 12.60 -18.87 -1.87
N GLN A 504 12.78 -20.11 -1.42
CA GLN A 504 11.79 -20.80 -0.59
C GLN A 504 12.25 -20.92 0.87
N SER A 505 13.15 -20.04 1.31
CA SER A 505 13.84 -20.12 2.60
C SER A 505 12.92 -19.81 3.78
#